data_AF-A0A2N2EA02-F1
#
_entry.id   AF-A0A2N2EA02-F1
#
_cell.length_a   1.000
_cell.length_b   1.000
_cell.length_c   1.000
_cell.angle_alpha   90.00
_cell.angle_beta   90.00
_cell.angle_gamma   90.00
#
_symmetry.space_group_name_H-M   'P 1'
#
loop_
_entity.id
_entity.type
_entity.pdbx_description
1 polymer ?
#
loop_
_entity_poly.entity_id
_entity_poly.type
_entity_poly.pdbx_seq_one_letter_code
_entity_poly.pdbx_strand_id
1 'polypeptide(L)'
;MKNFVFSSNKIKKFFNKKRIFILSISSLTIFLIIFFISSIYGSLCKIWPQNIRSIIAMNRLAISIYKNPVCRDVCFYQQLGYKQEITANIDNKKVYEKLKNTIFNQEENLGWRLESIKVIEESLDKNIYLEDFLNDTQFYIDNENIDEDLEIKQALIFSFYNYLESDSYLKILKNNISENILDGNNKIKSINFLSSLGTNLSGYYLDLLIKENNQKIIGTILKSLGGDIGRFDLDHGKVLPVLENIFLNVNSGFENRRLVIFILSDFIMEDDNQEVLMFLDGLYQNENTDEFSKFLIADTLNRQSSRDYDFPDISDEEWEEYYL
;
A
#
# COMPACT_ATOMS: atom_id res chain seq x y z
N MET A 1 26.87 65.00 -63.01
CA MET A 1 26.82 64.22 -61.74
C MET A 1 25.42 64.33 -61.14
N LYS A 2 24.60 63.27 -61.26
CA LYS A 2 23.30 63.17 -60.58
C LYS A 2 23.25 61.84 -59.80
N ASN A 3 23.45 62.00 -58.49
CA ASN A 3 23.20 61.14 -57.33
C ASN A 3 22.61 59.72 -57.56
N PHE A 4 23.49 58.72 -57.39
CA PHE A 4 23.17 57.32 -57.09
C PHE A 4 22.86 57.15 -55.59
N VAL A 5 21.83 57.82 -55.05
CA VAL A 5 21.47 57.73 -53.61
C VAL A 5 20.14 57.00 -53.36
N PHE A 6 19.40 56.63 -54.40
CA PHE A 6 18.06 56.04 -54.26
C PHE A 6 18.00 54.51 -54.03
N SER A 7 19.12 53.80 -54.06
CA SER A 7 19.17 52.33 -53.97
C SER A 7 19.32 51.79 -52.52
N SER A 8 20.10 52.47 -51.67
CA SER A 8 20.44 52.01 -50.31
C SER A 8 19.22 51.97 -49.36
N ASN A 9 18.34 52.97 -49.43
CA ASN A 9 17.19 53.07 -48.53
C ASN A 9 16.07 52.06 -48.82
N LYS A 10 15.89 51.65 -50.08
CA LYS A 10 14.90 50.61 -50.45
C LYS A 10 15.38 49.22 -50.03
N ILE A 11 16.67 48.93 -50.23
CA ILE A 11 17.30 47.68 -49.80
C ILE A 11 17.29 47.59 -48.26
N LYS A 12 17.70 48.64 -47.54
CA LYS A 12 17.61 48.69 -46.06
C LYS A 12 16.18 48.53 -45.56
N LYS A 13 15.18 49.15 -46.19
CA LYS A 13 13.76 48.95 -45.85
C LYS A 13 13.28 47.53 -46.11
N PHE A 14 13.75 46.88 -47.18
CA PHE A 14 13.42 45.48 -47.49
C PHE A 14 14.04 44.51 -46.48
N PHE A 15 15.32 44.70 -46.12
CA PHE A 15 15.98 43.91 -45.07
C PHE A 15 15.37 44.16 -43.69
N ASN A 16 14.98 45.40 -43.35
CA ASN A 16 14.26 45.69 -42.11
C ASN A 16 12.86 45.06 -42.09
N LYS A 17 12.12 45.06 -43.21
CA LYS A 17 10.82 44.39 -43.30
C LYS A 17 10.95 42.87 -43.14
N LYS A 18 11.91 42.23 -43.82
CA LYS A 18 12.21 40.81 -43.63
C LYS A 18 12.63 40.48 -42.21
N ARG A 19 13.47 41.32 -41.59
CA ARG A 19 13.90 41.16 -40.20
C ARG A 19 12.74 41.29 -39.22
N ILE A 20 11.85 42.27 -39.40
CA ILE A 20 10.64 42.43 -38.60
C ILE A 20 9.71 41.23 -38.78
N PHE A 21 9.54 40.73 -40.01
CA PHE A 21 8.72 39.55 -40.29
C PHE A 21 9.27 38.30 -39.60
N ILE A 22 10.58 38.04 -39.74
CA ILE A 22 11.25 36.91 -39.06
C ILE A 22 11.11 37.05 -37.54
N LEU A 23 11.37 38.22 -36.96
CA LEU A 23 11.21 38.45 -35.52
C LEU A 23 9.76 38.25 -35.05
N SER A 24 8.78 38.68 -35.85
CA SER A 24 7.36 38.50 -35.54
C SER A 24 6.96 37.02 -35.54
N ILE A 25 7.40 36.25 -36.54
CA ILE A 25 7.19 34.80 -36.58
C ILE A 25 7.90 34.12 -35.42
N SER A 26 9.16 34.48 -35.15
CA SER A 26 9.94 33.92 -34.02
C SER A 26 9.23 34.15 -32.70
N SER A 27 8.76 35.38 -32.47
CA SER A 27 8.02 35.75 -31.26
C SER A 27 6.68 35.03 -31.15
N LEU A 28 5.95 34.86 -32.26
CA LEU A 28 4.71 34.10 -32.28
C LEU A 28 4.97 32.62 -31.95
N THR A 29 6.01 32.02 -32.51
CA THR A 29 6.40 30.64 -32.22
C THR A 29 6.77 30.46 -30.75
N ILE A 30 7.57 31.37 -30.18
CA ILE A 30 7.91 31.34 -28.75
C ILE A 30 6.64 31.50 -27.89
N PHE A 31 5.75 32.41 -28.25
CA PHE A 31 4.48 32.59 -27.55
C PHE A 31 3.61 31.33 -27.60
N LEU A 32 3.50 30.68 -28.76
CA LEU A 32 2.80 29.41 -28.90
C LEU A 32 3.44 28.32 -28.05
N ILE A 33 4.77 28.22 -28.02
CA ILE A 33 5.47 27.24 -27.18
C ILE A 33 5.17 27.51 -25.69
N ILE A 34 5.25 28.76 -25.23
CA ILE A 34 4.92 29.13 -23.84
C ILE A 34 3.47 28.80 -23.53
N PHE A 35 2.54 29.08 -24.46
CA PHE A 35 1.13 28.74 -24.32
C PHE A 35 0.94 27.22 -24.21
N PHE A 36 1.56 26.43 -25.10
CA PHE A 36 1.49 24.97 -25.05
C PHE A 36 2.05 24.42 -23.74
N ILE A 37 3.21 24.88 -23.28
CA ILE A 37 3.80 24.47 -22.02
C ILE A 37 2.87 24.85 -20.85
N SER A 38 2.37 26.08 -20.82
CA SER A 38 1.47 26.55 -19.78
C SER A 38 0.11 25.83 -19.80
N SER A 39 -0.31 25.34 -20.96
CA SER A 39 -1.56 24.62 -21.14
C SER A 39 -1.44 23.13 -20.80
N ILE A 40 -0.29 22.51 -21.07
CA ILE A 40 -0.04 21.10 -20.71
C ILE A 40 0.43 20.96 -19.27
N TYR A 41 1.20 21.91 -18.73
CA TYR A 41 1.84 21.81 -17.40
C TYR A 41 1.42 22.90 -16.40
N GLY A 42 0.73 23.95 -16.83
CA GLY A 42 0.25 25.04 -15.96
C GLY A 42 -1.26 25.03 -15.70
N SER A 43 -1.78 26.15 -15.17
CA SER A 43 -3.20 26.31 -14.81
C SER A 43 -4.16 26.34 -16.02
N LEU A 44 -3.62 26.54 -17.23
CA LEU A 44 -4.39 26.64 -18.47
C LEU A 44 -4.83 25.28 -19.04
N CYS A 45 -4.56 24.17 -18.34
CA CYS A 45 -5.04 22.84 -18.76
C CYS A 45 -6.56 22.71 -18.78
N LYS A 46 -7.26 23.54 -17.99
CA LYS A 46 -8.73 23.59 -17.95
C LYS A 46 -9.36 24.08 -19.26
N ILE A 47 -8.58 24.68 -20.17
CA ILE A 47 -9.08 25.16 -21.46
C ILE A 47 -9.32 24.01 -22.45
N TRP A 48 -8.65 22.86 -22.26
CA TRP A 48 -8.80 21.74 -23.18
C TRP A 48 -10.15 21.03 -23.06
N PRO A 49 -10.66 20.46 -24.18
CA PRO A 49 -11.77 19.52 -24.18
C PRO A 49 -11.50 18.35 -23.22
N GLN A 50 -12.58 17.79 -22.68
CA GLN A 50 -12.57 16.81 -21.60
C GLN A 50 -11.66 15.60 -21.88
N ASN A 51 -11.72 15.04 -23.10
CA ASN A 51 -10.86 13.92 -23.53
C ASN A 51 -9.36 14.24 -23.54
N ILE A 52 -8.97 15.47 -23.86
CA ILE A 52 -7.55 15.87 -23.85
C ILE A 52 -7.12 16.15 -22.40
N ARG A 53 -8.03 16.70 -21.59
CA ARG A 53 -7.78 16.95 -20.18
C ARG A 53 -7.51 15.68 -19.39
N SER A 54 -8.25 14.59 -19.61
CA SER A 54 -8.01 13.31 -18.94
C SER A 54 -6.63 12.73 -19.29
N ILE A 55 -6.22 12.79 -20.56
CA ILE A 55 -4.88 12.34 -20.98
C ILE A 55 -3.78 13.20 -20.35
N ILE A 56 -3.98 14.53 -20.27
CA ILE A 56 -3.05 15.43 -19.56
C ILE A 56 -3.02 15.10 -18.06
N ALA A 57 -4.17 14.84 -17.45
CA ALA A 57 -4.28 14.47 -16.04
C ALA A 57 -3.53 13.16 -15.75
N MET A 58 -3.66 12.13 -16.59
CA MET A 58 -2.87 10.90 -16.49
C MET A 58 -1.37 11.17 -16.51
N ASN A 59 -0.89 11.94 -17.47
CA ASN A 59 0.54 12.26 -17.58
C ASN A 59 1.04 13.04 -16.35
N ARG A 60 0.23 13.99 -15.84
CA ARG A 60 0.58 14.76 -14.65
C ARG A 60 0.56 13.92 -13.39
N LEU A 61 -0.37 12.98 -13.27
CA LEU A 61 -0.43 12.03 -12.16
C LEU A 61 0.80 11.12 -12.18
N ALA A 62 1.13 10.53 -13.33
CA ALA A 62 2.35 9.73 -13.51
C ALA A 62 3.61 10.52 -13.13
N ILE A 63 3.81 11.73 -13.67
CA ILE A 63 4.94 12.60 -13.32
C ILE A 63 4.96 12.92 -11.82
N SER A 64 3.79 13.17 -11.22
CA SER A 64 3.71 13.47 -9.79
C SER A 64 4.17 12.29 -8.94
N ILE A 65 3.80 11.07 -9.32
CA ILE A 65 4.20 9.85 -8.61
C ILE A 65 5.69 9.58 -8.78
N TYR A 66 6.21 9.75 -9.99
CA TYR A 66 7.64 9.57 -10.25
C TYR A 66 8.50 10.55 -9.44
N LYS A 67 8.02 11.79 -9.27
CA LYS A 67 8.76 12.83 -8.55
C LYS A 67 8.57 12.78 -7.04
N ASN A 68 7.37 12.45 -6.58
CA ASN A 68 7.03 12.43 -5.17
C ASN A 68 6.05 11.27 -4.86
N PRO A 69 6.58 10.07 -4.59
CA PRO A 69 5.75 8.89 -4.33
C PRO A 69 4.99 8.99 -3.00
N VAL A 70 5.52 9.72 -2.01
CA VAL A 70 4.86 9.98 -0.72
C VAL A 70 4.40 11.43 -0.67
N CYS A 71 3.23 11.64 -1.25
CA CYS A 71 2.72 12.97 -1.49
C CYS A 71 1.75 13.42 -0.38
N ARG A 72 2.09 14.49 0.33
CA ARG A 72 1.28 15.10 1.41
C ARG A 72 0.85 16.53 1.04
N ASP A 73 -0.19 17.03 1.71
CA ASP A 73 -0.70 18.40 1.59
C ASP A 73 -1.08 18.82 0.15
N VAL A 74 -0.46 19.86 -0.40
CA VAL A 74 -0.83 20.47 -1.68
C VAL A 74 -0.72 19.48 -2.84
N CYS A 75 0.34 18.66 -2.85
CA CYS A 75 0.50 17.72 -3.95
C CYS A 75 -0.59 16.62 -3.89
N PHE A 76 -1.06 16.25 -2.69
CA PHE A 76 -2.09 15.22 -2.52
C PHE A 76 -3.39 15.69 -3.17
N TYR A 77 -3.81 16.93 -2.90
CA TYR A 77 -5.01 17.50 -3.54
C TYR A 77 -4.86 17.65 -5.06
N GLN A 78 -3.65 17.90 -5.56
CA GLN A 78 -3.40 17.91 -7.00
C GLN A 78 -3.56 16.52 -7.61
N GLN A 79 -2.97 15.48 -6.99
CA GLN A 79 -3.12 14.10 -7.43
C GLN A 79 -4.58 13.68 -7.41
N LEU A 80 -5.32 14.01 -6.34
CA LEU A 80 -6.75 13.74 -6.24
C LEU A 80 -7.55 14.38 -7.37
N GLY A 81 -7.27 15.65 -7.68
CA GLY A 81 -7.89 16.34 -8.83
C GLY A 81 -7.58 15.67 -10.17
N TYR A 82 -6.36 15.13 -10.35
CA TYR A 82 -6.03 14.37 -11.55
C TYR A 82 -6.80 13.05 -11.62
N LYS A 83 -6.88 12.29 -10.52
CA LYS A 83 -7.65 11.04 -10.48
C LYS A 83 -9.11 11.27 -10.86
N GLN A 84 -9.77 12.26 -10.24
CA GLN A 84 -11.16 12.61 -10.53
C GLN A 84 -11.41 12.88 -12.02
N GLU A 85 -10.51 13.61 -12.68
CA GLU A 85 -10.61 13.88 -14.13
C GLU A 85 -10.37 12.62 -14.98
N ILE A 86 -9.56 11.66 -14.52
CA ILE A 86 -9.34 10.38 -15.20
C ILE A 86 -10.57 9.49 -15.04
N THR A 87 -11.03 9.29 -13.80
CA THR A 87 -12.20 8.48 -13.44
C THR A 87 -13.47 8.97 -14.15
N ALA A 88 -13.66 10.30 -14.28
CA ALA A 88 -14.79 10.87 -15.01
C ALA A 88 -14.78 10.61 -16.53
N ASN A 89 -13.69 10.09 -17.08
CA ASN A 89 -13.51 9.84 -18.51
C ASN A 89 -12.99 8.43 -18.80
N ILE A 90 -13.21 7.48 -17.88
CA ILE A 90 -12.72 6.10 -18.03
C ILE A 90 -13.31 5.40 -19.26
N ASP A 91 -14.55 5.74 -19.65
CA ASP A 91 -15.23 5.21 -20.84
C ASP A 91 -14.58 5.64 -22.16
N ASN A 92 -13.62 6.57 -22.10
CA ASN A 92 -12.78 6.84 -23.25
C ASN A 92 -11.78 5.70 -23.43
N LYS A 93 -11.96 4.89 -24.49
CA LYS A 93 -11.05 3.79 -24.83
C LYS A 93 -9.57 4.14 -24.73
N LYS A 94 -9.13 5.34 -25.15
CA LYS A 94 -7.70 5.71 -25.07
C LYS A 94 -7.20 5.88 -23.64
N VAL A 95 -8.05 6.37 -22.74
CA VAL A 95 -7.75 6.53 -21.32
C VAL A 95 -7.66 5.15 -20.67
N TYR A 96 -8.71 4.34 -20.87
CA TYR A 96 -8.78 2.97 -20.38
C TYR A 96 -7.59 2.12 -20.84
N GLU A 97 -7.35 2.02 -22.15
CA GLU A 97 -6.26 1.20 -22.71
C GLU A 97 -4.90 1.67 -22.18
N LYS A 98 -4.72 2.97 -21.95
CA LYS A 98 -3.47 3.47 -21.40
C LYS A 98 -3.28 3.07 -19.94
N LEU A 99 -4.33 3.13 -19.10
CA LEU A 99 -4.27 2.64 -17.73
C LEU A 99 -4.00 1.13 -17.69
N LYS A 100 -4.75 0.37 -18.49
CA LYS A 100 -4.59 -1.09 -18.60
C LYS A 100 -3.18 -1.48 -18.99
N ASN A 101 -2.65 -0.88 -20.07
CA ASN A 101 -1.30 -1.14 -20.54
C ASN A 101 -0.25 -0.71 -19.51
N THR A 102 -0.48 0.36 -18.75
CA THR A 102 0.39 0.73 -17.63
C THR A 102 0.43 -0.37 -16.57
N ILE A 103 -0.73 -0.87 -16.11
CA ILE A 103 -0.81 -1.86 -15.01
C ILE A 103 -0.04 -3.14 -15.36
N PHE A 104 -0.21 -3.65 -16.58
CA PHE A 104 0.39 -4.92 -17.01
C PHE A 104 1.79 -4.78 -17.61
N ASN A 105 2.33 -3.55 -17.73
CA ASN A 105 3.70 -3.34 -18.20
C ASN A 105 4.69 -3.40 -17.03
N GLN A 106 5.51 -4.44 -16.99
CA GLN A 106 6.50 -4.66 -15.93
C GLN A 106 7.63 -3.62 -15.90
N GLU A 107 7.96 -3.03 -17.06
CA GLU A 107 9.00 -2.00 -17.16
C GLU A 107 8.53 -0.64 -16.61
N GLU A 108 7.23 -0.49 -16.36
CA GLU A 108 6.64 0.74 -15.85
C GLU A 108 6.88 0.90 -14.34
N ASN A 109 6.87 2.13 -13.85
CA ASN A 109 7.11 2.40 -12.43
C ASN A 109 6.01 1.77 -11.55
N LEU A 110 6.42 0.97 -10.56
CA LEU A 110 5.54 0.30 -9.61
C LEU A 110 4.50 1.23 -8.97
N GLY A 111 4.90 2.43 -8.52
CA GLY A 111 3.97 3.38 -7.91
C GLY A 111 2.88 3.85 -8.89
N TRP A 112 3.24 4.06 -10.16
CA TRP A 112 2.27 4.43 -11.19
C TRP A 112 1.35 3.27 -11.60
N ARG A 113 1.88 2.05 -11.63
CA ARG A 113 1.09 0.83 -11.82
C ARG A 113 0.05 0.68 -10.70
N LEU A 114 0.47 0.78 -9.44
CA LEU A 114 -0.41 0.73 -8.26
C LEU A 114 -1.47 1.84 -8.26
N GLU A 115 -1.10 3.06 -8.65
CA GLU A 115 -2.08 4.14 -8.75
C GLU A 115 -3.08 3.93 -9.88
N SER A 116 -2.65 3.34 -10.99
CA SER A 116 -3.53 3.03 -12.10
C SER A 116 -4.59 2.00 -11.70
N ILE A 117 -4.23 1.02 -10.86
CA ILE A 117 -5.18 0.07 -10.25
C ILE A 117 -6.26 0.83 -9.45
N LYS A 118 -5.84 1.73 -8.55
CA LYS A 118 -6.77 2.53 -7.74
C LYS A 118 -7.72 3.38 -8.57
N VAL A 119 -7.23 3.97 -9.66
CA VAL A 119 -8.08 4.75 -10.57
C VAL A 119 -9.15 3.88 -11.23
N ILE A 120 -8.83 2.64 -11.60
CA ILE A 120 -9.82 1.69 -12.14
C ILE A 120 -10.81 1.26 -11.06
N GLU A 121 -10.33 0.95 -9.85
CA GLU A 121 -11.15 0.60 -8.68
C GLU A 121 -12.15 1.73 -8.32
N GLU A 122 -11.70 2.99 -8.28
CA GLU A 122 -12.56 4.16 -8.04
C GLU A 122 -13.61 4.39 -9.16
N SER A 123 -13.49 3.68 -10.28
CA SER A 123 -14.33 3.82 -11.47
C SER A 123 -15.27 2.63 -11.74
N LEU A 124 -15.35 1.65 -10.83
CA LEU A 124 -16.11 0.40 -11.02
C LEU A 124 -17.51 0.60 -11.60
N ASP A 125 -18.32 1.49 -11.02
CA ASP A 125 -19.72 1.70 -11.43
C ASP A 125 -19.87 2.37 -12.80
N LYS A 126 -18.81 2.99 -13.31
CA LYS A 126 -18.85 3.80 -14.54
C LYS A 126 -18.14 3.11 -15.69
N ASN A 127 -17.19 2.23 -15.40
CA ASN A 127 -16.28 1.69 -16.40
C ASN A 127 -16.96 0.64 -17.28
N ILE A 128 -17.33 1.05 -18.52
CA ILE A 128 -17.91 0.13 -19.51
C ILE A 128 -16.95 -0.99 -19.96
N TYR A 129 -15.65 -0.87 -19.69
CA TYR A 129 -14.61 -1.86 -20.03
C TYR A 129 -14.19 -2.71 -18.83
N LEU A 130 -14.99 -2.72 -17.76
CA LEU A 130 -14.66 -3.45 -16.54
C LEU A 130 -14.54 -4.96 -16.79
N GLU A 131 -15.46 -5.57 -17.54
CA GLU A 131 -15.42 -7.01 -17.85
C GLU A 131 -14.14 -7.40 -18.62
N ASP A 132 -13.79 -6.63 -19.65
CA ASP A 132 -12.54 -6.81 -20.40
C ASP A 132 -11.31 -6.71 -19.47
N PHE A 133 -11.31 -5.77 -18.53
CA PHE A 133 -10.23 -5.61 -17.56
C PHE A 133 -10.14 -6.80 -16.61
N LEU A 134 -11.27 -7.25 -16.05
CA LEU A 134 -11.31 -8.38 -15.12
C LEU A 134 -10.84 -9.68 -15.77
N ASN A 135 -11.17 -9.91 -17.05
CA ASN A 135 -10.67 -11.06 -17.79
C ASN A 135 -9.15 -11.04 -17.95
N ASP A 136 -8.58 -9.89 -18.33
CA ASP A 136 -7.13 -9.71 -18.45
C ASP A 136 -6.45 -9.85 -17.06
N THR A 137 -7.08 -9.32 -16.01
CA THR A 137 -6.61 -9.46 -14.63
C THR A 137 -6.61 -10.91 -14.16
N GLN A 138 -7.68 -11.67 -14.44
CA GLN A 138 -7.78 -13.09 -14.07
C GLN A 138 -6.64 -13.88 -14.72
N PHE A 139 -6.43 -13.70 -16.02
CA PHE A 139 -5.32 -14.34 -16.73
C PHE A 139 -3.94 -13.97 -16.14
N TYR A 140 -3.78 -12.73 -15.71
CA TYR A 140 -2.53 -12.25 -15.12
C TYR A 140 -2.27 -12.85 -13.72
N ILE A 141 -3.30 -13.00 -12.86
CA ILE A 141 -3.14 -13.58 -11.53
C ILE A 141 -2.97 -15.10 -11.56
N ASP A 142 -3.58 -15.77 -12.55
CA ASP A 142 -3.49 -17.22 -12.73
C ASP A 142 -2.10 -17.70 -13.21
N ASN A 143 -1.24 -16.77 -13.64
CA ASN A 143 0.13 -17.08 -13.99
C ASN A 143 0.93 -17.54 -12.75
N GLU A 144 1.48 -18.77 -12.83
CA GLU A 144 2.11 -19.51 -11.73
C GLU A 144 3.37 -18.86 -11.12
N ASN A 145 4.02 -17.91 -11.80
CA ASN A 145 5.17 -17.19 -11.25
C ASN A 145 4.71 -16.15 -10.19
N ILE A 146 4.65 -16.55 -8.92
CA ILE A 146 4.18 -15.68 -7.82
C ILE A 146 5.16 -14.57 -7.47
N ASP A 147 6.47 -14.84 -7.55
CA ASP A 147 7.50 -13.87 -7.16
C ASP A 147 7.58 -12.69 -8.13
N GLU A 148 7.17 -12.92 -9.38
CA GLU A 148 7.11 -11.90 -10.41
C GLU A 148 5.88 -11.02 -10.18
N ASP A 149 6.11 -9.72 -9.98
CA ASP A 149 5.06 -8.71 -9.77
C ASP A 149 4.13 -9.00 -8.57
N LEU A 150 4.66 -9.61 -7.51
CA LEU A 150 3.91 -9.93 -6.28
C LEU A 150 3.03 -8.78 -5.78
N GLU A 151 3.58 -7.56 -5.70
CA GLU A 151 2.86 -6.38 -5.22
C GLU A 151 1.69 -5.97 -6.13
N ILE A 152 1.83 -6.14 -7.45
CA ILE A 152 0.77 -5.83 -8.41
C ILE A 152 -0.32 -6.89 -8.36
N LYS A 153 0.04 -8.18 -8.30
CA LYS A 153 -0.93 -9.28 -8.14
C LYS A 153 -1.74 -9.10 -6.86
N GLN A 154 -1.09 -8.81 -5.75
CA GLN A 154 -1.74 -8.55 -4.47
C GLN A 154 -2.66 -7.32 -4.54
N ALA A 155 -2.21 -6.22 -5.14
CA ALA A 155 -3.04 -5.02 -5.29
C ALA A 155 -4.27 -5.27 -6.17
N LEU A 156 -4.15 -6.03 -7.27
CA LEU A 156 -5.27 -6.41 -8.13
C LEU A 156 -6.27 -7.27 -7.37
N ILE A 157 -5.82 -8.30 -6.67
CA ILE A 157 -6.71 -9.16 -5.89
C ILE A 157 -7.39 -8.38 -4.77
N PHE A 158 -6.65 -7.51 -4.07
CA PHE A 158 -7.25 -6.68 -3.01
C PHE A 158 -8.35 -5.76 -3.54
N SER A 159 -8.08 -5.06 -4.64
CA SER A 159 -9.00 -4.06 -5.21
C SER A 159 -10.22 -4.68 -5.89
N PHE A 160 -10.09 -5.90 -6.39
CA PHE A 160 -11.13 -6.58 -7.18
C PHE A 160 -11.53 -7.94 -6.62
N TYR A 161 -11.32 -8.17 -5.31
CA TYR A 161 -11.52 -9.47 -4.65
C TYR A 161 -12.89 -10.09 -4.94
N ASN A 162 -13.95 -9.28 -4.89
CA ASN A 162 -15.32 -9.72 -5.12
C ASN A 162 -15.65 -10.07 -6.59
N TYR A 163 -14.73 -9.81 -7.52
CA TYR A 163 -14.90 -10.00 -8.95
C TYR A 163 -13.94 -11.03 -9.55
N LEU A 164 -12.97 -11.51 -8.77
CA LEU A 164 -11.90 -12.39 -9.24
C LEU A 164 -11.96 -13.75 -8.54
N GLU A 165 -11.67 -14.81 -9.28
CA GLU A 165 -11.49 -16.15 -8.74
C GLU A 165 -10.05 -16.29 -8.22
N SER A 166 -9.83 -15.94 -6.94
CA SER A 166 -8.50 -15.84 -6.35
C SER A 166 -8.07 -17.04 -5.49
N ASP A 167 -8.93 -18.02 -5.27
CA ASP A 167 -8.66 -19.16 -4.36
C ASP A 167 -7.40 -19.95 -4.73
N SER A 168 -7.17 -20.16 -6.02
CA SER A 168 -5.97 -20.85 -6.52
C SER A 168 -4.71 -20.07 -6.16
N TYR A 169 -4.68 -18.77 -6.48
CA TYR A 169 -3.56 -17.89 -6.13
C TYR A 169 -3.32 -17.84 -4.62
N LEU A 170 -4.38 -17.66 -3.81
CA LEU A 170 -4.27 -17.61 -2.35
C LEU A 170 -3.74 -18.91 -1.77
N LYS A 171 -4.12 -20.06 -2.33
CA LYS A 171 -3.60 -21.37 -1.92
C LYS A 171 -2.11 -21.47 -2.22
N ILE A 172 -1.66 -21.11 -3.42
CA ILE A 172 -0.24 -21.18 -3.78
C ILE A 172 0.56 -20.18 -2.92
N LEU A 173 0.05 -18.96 -2.69
CA LEU A 173 0.69 -17.97 -1.82
C LEU A 173 0.87 -18.50 -0.40
N LYS A 174 -0.17 -19.12 0.20
CA LYS A 174 -0.10 -19.74 1.53
C LYS A 174 0.95 -20.87 1.59
N ASN A 175 1.06 -21.66 0.53
CA ASN A 175 2.08 -22.71 0.43
C ASN A 175 3.48 -22.10 0.37
N ASN A 176 3.71 -21.09 -0.48
CA ASN A 176 5.02 -20.44 -0.61
C ASN A 176 5.48 -19.78 0.70
N ILE A 177 4.56 -19.18 1.45
CA ILE A 177 4.83 -18.65 2.80
C ILE A 177 5.24 -19.78 3.75
N SER A 178 4.50 -20.90 3.74
CA SER A 178 4.72 -22.04 4.66
C SER A 178 6.00 -22.81 4.36
N GLU A 179 6.37 -22.91 3.08
CA GLU A 179 7.55 -23.62 2.60
C GLU A 179 8.83 -22.75 2.60
N ASN A 180 8.72 -21.49 3.07
CA ASN A 180 9.82 -20.53 3.10
C ASN A 180 10.45 -20.27 1.72
N ILE A 181 9.63 -20.29 0.67
CA ILE A 181 10.07 -19.98 -0.70
C ILE A 181 10.31 -18.48 -0.84
N LEU A 182 9.44 -17.66 -0.24
CA LEU A 182 9.56 -16.20 -0.25
C LEU A 182 10.68 -15.72 0.68
N ASP A 183 11.41 -14.68 0.27
CA ASP A 183 12.30 -13.97 1.17
C ASP A 183 11.53 -13.31 2.33
N GLY A 184 12.24 -12.96 3.41
CA GLY A 184 11.60 -12.43 4.62
C GLY A 184 10.74 -11.18 4.42
N ASN A 185 11.11 -10.27 3.51
CA ASN A 185 10.31 -9.07 3.25
C ASN A 185 9.06 -9.39 2.44
N ASN A 186 9.18 -10.22 1.41
CA ASN A 186 8.04 -10.66 0.60
C ASN A 186 7.09 -11.55 1.40
N LYS A 187 7.61 -12.36 2.33
CA LYS A 187 6.81 -13.12 3.28
C LYS A 187 5.98 -12.19 4.19
N ILE A 188 6.59 -11.15 4.76
CA ILE A 188 5.87 -10.14 5.58
C ILE A 188 4.78 -9.44 4.76
N LYS A 189 5.10 -8.96 3.55
CA LYS A 189 4.12 -8.33 2.65
C LYS A 189 2.94 -9.24 2.37
N SER A 190 3.21 -10.51 2.08
CA SER A 190 2.19 -11.50 1.76
C SER A 190 1.31 -11.87 2.96
N ILE A 191 1.87 -11.95 4.17
CA ILE A 191 1.10 -12.17 5.40
C ILE A 191 0.17 -10.97 5.68
N ASN A 192 0.69 -9.74 5.52
CA ASN A 192 -0.12 -8.53 5.68
C ASN A 192 -1.25 -8.46 4.63
N PHE A 193 -0.94 -8.82 3.38
CA PHE A 193 -1.93 -8.92 2.31
C PHE A 193 -3.05 -9.91 2.68
N LEU A 194 -2.70 -11.14 3.09
CA LEU A 194 -3.68 -12.14 3.52
C LEU A 194 -4.56 -11.64 4.67
N SER A 195 -3.97 -10.97 5.66
CA SER A 195 -4.72 -10.40 6.80
C SER A 195 -5.68 -9.30 6.35
N SER A 196 -5.28 -8.48 5.37
CA SER A 196 -6.11 -7.38 4.86
C SER A 196 -7.34 -7.82 4.06
N LEU A 197 -7.37 -9.07 3.57
CA LEU A 197 -8.54 -9.62 2.85
C LEU A 197 -9.74 -9.90 3.78
N GLY A 198 -9.54 -9.90 5.10
CA GLY A 198 -10.62 -10.14 6.07
C GLY A 198 -11.18 -11.58 6.06
N THR A 199 -10.46 -12.51 5.42
CA THR A 199 -10.79 -13.95 5.43
C THR A 199 -10.31 -14.60 6.72
N ASN A 200 -11.12 -15.50 7.31
CA ASN A 200 -10.70 -16.27 8.49
C ASN A 200 -9.56 -17.23 8.13
N LEU A 201 -8.38 -16.95 8.67
CA LEU A 201 -7.13 -17.67 8.51
C LEU A 201 -6.44 -17.95 9.85
N SER A 202 -7.17 -17.86 10.97
CA SER A 202 -6.63 -17.98 12.33
C SER A 202 -5.85 -19.29 12.53
N GLY A 203 -6.41 -20.42 12.09
CA GLY A 203 -5.75 -21.72 12.16
C GLY A 203 -4.48 -21.80 11.31
N TYR A 204 -4.48 -21.14 10.14
CA TYR A 204 -3.30 -21.05 9.29
C TYR A 204 -2.19 -20.20 9.92
N TYR A 205 -2.54 -19.07 10.54
CA TYR A 205 -1.56 -18.25 11.26
C TYR A 205 -0.96 -18.99 12.46
N LEU A 206 -1.78 -19.74 13.20
CA LEU A 206 -1.28 -20.59 14.28
C LEU A 206 -0.31 -21.67 13.77
N ASP A 207 -0.63 -22.34 12.67
CA ASP A 207 0.26 -23.33 12.04
C ASP A 207 1.58 -22.71 11.56
N LEU A 208 1.56 -21.46 11.10
CA LEU A 208 2.76 -20.72 10.73
C LEU A 208 3.63 -20.37 11.95
N LEU A 209 3.01 -19.93 13.06
CA LEU A 209 3.74 -19.60 14.31
C LEU A 209 4.53 -20.79 14.84
N ILE A 210 4.01 -22.01 14.68
CA ILE A 210 4.70 -23.25 15.10
C ILE A 210 6.01 -23.47 14.31
N LYS A 211 6.06 -23.02 13.06
CA LYS A 211 7.18 -23.32 12.12
C LYS A 211 8.18 -22.18 12.00
N GLU A 212 7.78 -20.95 12.32
CA GLU A 212 8.58 -19.75 12.10
C GLU A 212 9.54 -19.49 13.28
N ASN A 213 10.76 -19.09 12.96
CA ASN A 213 11.80 -18.76 13.95
C ASN A 213 12.24 -17.28 13.85
N ASN A 214 11.95 -16.61 12.74
CA ASN A 214 12.30 -15.21 12.54
C ASN A 214 11.36 -14.29 13.33
N GLN A 215 11.90 -13.58 14.32
CA GLN A 215 11.12 -12.75 15.24
C GLN A 215 10.31 -11.63 14.56
N LYS A 216 10.82 -11.06 13.46
CA LYS A 216 10.10 -10.04 12.69
C LYS A 216 8.88 -10.63 11.98
N ILE A 217 9.01 -11.87 11.48
CA ILE A 217 7.93 -12.59 10.82
C ILE A 217 6.93 -13.09 11.86
N ILE A 218 7.39 -13.62 13.00
CA ILE A 218 6.54 -13.97 14.15
C ILE A 218 5.68 -12.78 14.56
N GLY A 219 6.27 -11.60 14.76
CA GLY A 219 5.51 -10.40 15.11
C GLY A 219 4.46 -10.00 14.07
N THR A 220 4.74 -10.23 12.79
CA THR A 220 3.78 -10.02 11.71
C THR A 220 2.64 -11.04 11.79
N ILE A 221 2.94 -12.33 12.00
CA ILE A 221 1.93 -13.39 12.13
C ILE A 221 1.06 -13.18 13.37
N LEU A 222 1.65 -12.79 14.51
CA LEU A 222 0.92 -12.46 15.74
C LEU A 222 -0.05 -11.30 15.52
N LYS A 223 0.37 -10.23 14.83
CA LYS A 223 -0.53 -9.13 14.46
C LYS A 223 -1.69 -9.61 13.59
N SER A 224 -1.41 -10.46 12.60
CA SER A 224 -2.45 -11.03 11.74
C SER A 224 -3.41 -11.94 12.52
N LEU A 225 -2.90 -12.80 13.40
CA LEU A 225 -3.71 -13.68 14.25
C LEU A 225 -4.58 -12.86 15.21
N GLY A 226 -4.01 -11.87 15.89
CA GLY A 226 -4.75 -11.00 16.82
C GLY A 226 -5.79 -10.12 16.12
N GLY A 227 -5.61 -9.80 14.84
CA GLY A 227 -6.60 -9.11 14.02
C GLY A 227 -7.70 -10.01 13.44
N ASP A 228 -7.51 -11.33 13.44
CA ASP A 228 -8.44 -12.29 12.85
C ASP A 228 -9.57 -12.62 13.84
N ILE A 229 -10.82 -12.39 13.44
CA ILE A 229 -12.01 -12.69 14.26
C ILE A 229 -12.12 -14.20 14.52
N GLY A 230 -11.66 -15.03 13.59
CA GLY A 230 -11.65 -16.48 13.75
C GLY A 230 -10.70 -17.00 14.83
N ARG A 231 -9.91 -16.13 15.48
CA ARG A 231 -9.03 -16.56 16.59
C ARG A 231 -9.81 -17.11 17.77
N PHE A 232 -11.02 -16.61 18.01
CA PHE A 232 -11.90 -17.01 19.10
C PHE A 232 -12.41 -18.46 18.96
N ASP A 233 -12.46 -18.97 17.73
CA ASP A 233 -12.85 -20.35 17.45
C ASP A 233 -11.69 -21.35 17.62
N LEU A 234 -10.48 -20.89 17.97
CA LEU A 234 -9.31 -21.74 18.09
C LEU A 234 -9.33 -22.56 19.40
N ASP A 235 -8.87 -23.81 19.29
CA ASP A 235 -8.68 -24.69 20.43
C ASP A 235 -7.59 -24.14 21.37
N HIS A 236 -8.00 -23.69 22.56
CA HIS A 236 -7.10 -23.13 23.58
C HIS A 236 -5.93 -24.07 23.93
N GLY A 237 -6.18 -25.38 23.95
CA GLY A 237 -5.14 -26.38 24.23
C GLY A 237 -4.03 -26.42 23.18
N LYS A 238 -4.26 -25.86 21.99
CA LYS A 238 -3.24 -25.68 20.94
C LYS A 238 -2.66 -24.28 20.92
N VAL A 239 -3.48 -23.27 21.21
CA VAL A 239 -3.06 -21.87 21.17
C VAL A 239 -2.09 -21.56 22.31
N LEU A 240 -2.44 -21.93 23.55
CA LEU A 240 -1.67 -21.57 24.73
C LEU A 240 -0.21 -22.04 24.67
N PRO A 241 0.10 -23.31 24.33
CA PRO A 241 1.49 -23.75 24.26
C PRO A 241 2.32 -23.02 23.20
N VAL A 242 1.69 -22.62 22.08
CA VAL A 242 2.38 -21.88 21.01
C VAL A 242 2.71 -20.47 21.48
N LEU A 243 1.73 -19.78 22.08
CA LEU A 243 1.93 -18.44 22.63
C LEU A 243 2.93 -18.43 23.79
N GLU A 244 2.92 -19.46 24.64
CA GLU A 244 3.91 -19.66 25.71
C GLU A 244 5.32 -19.77 25.17
N ASN A 245 5.52 -20.65 24.18
CA ASN A 245 6.82 -20.89 23.61
C ASN A 245 7.39 -19.62 22.96
N ILE A 246 6.54 -18.81 22.33
CA ILE A 246 6.94 -17.50 21.79
C ILE A 246 7.29 -16.55 22.94
N PHE A 247 6.43 -16.44 23.95
CA PHE A 247 6.64 -15.51 25.06
C PHE A 247 7.95 -15.78 25.82
N LEU A 248 8.20 -17.05 26.16
CA LEU A 248 9.36 -17.51 26.92
C LEU A 248 10.64 -17.61 26.07
N ASN A 249 10.56 -17.42 24.74
CA ASN A 249 11.74 -17.44 23.90
C ASN A 249 12.67 -16.27 24.26
N VAL A 250 13.94 -16.58 24.48
CA VAL A 250 14.97 -15.57 24.81
C VAL A 250 15.18 -14.54 23.70
N ASN A 251 14.90 -14.91 22.45
CA ASN A 251 15.01 -14.00 21.30
C ASN A 251 13.74 -13.18 21.08
N SER A 252 12.64 -13.48 21.76
CA SER A 252 11.40 -12.72 21.60
C SER A 252 11.52 -11.39 22.35
N GLY A 253 11.63 -10.33 21.55
CA GLY A 253 11.62 -8.98 22.06
C GLY A 253 10.26 -8.60 22.65
N PHE A 254 10.26 -7.48 23.37
CA PHE A 254 9.09 -6.92 24.04
C PHE A 254 7.86 -6.81 23.11
N GLU A 255 8.03 -6.39 21.85
CA GLU A 255 6.92 -6.25 20.89
C GLU A 255 6.11 -7.54 20.69
N ASN A 256 6.80 -8.69 20.57
CA ASN A 256 6.16 -9.98 20.36
C ASN A 256 5.48 -10.48 21.64
N ARG A 257 6.14 -10.30 22.80
CA ARG A 257 5.57 -10.64 24.12
C ARG A 257 4.29 -9.85 24.39
N ARG A 258 4.28 -8.55 24.08
CA ARG A 258 3.08 -7.70 24.16
C ARG A 258 1.94 -8.23 23.30
N LEU A 259 2.21 -8.60 22.05
CA LEU A 259 1.19 -9.15 21.16
C LEU A 259 0.61 -10.45 21.69
N VAL A 260 1.45 -11.32 22.27
CA VAL A 260 1.00 -12.54 22.95
C VAL A 260 0.04 -12.19 24.09
N ILE A 261 0.40 -11.26 24.99
CA ILE A 261 -0.45 -10.85 26.11
C ILE A 261 -1.79 -10.31 25.61
N PHE A 262 -1.81 -9.49 24.55
CA PHE A 262 -3.05 -8.96 24.00
C PHE A 262 -3.97 -10.05 23.44
N ILE A 263 -3.41 -11.00 22.68
CA ILE A 263 -4.17 -12.15 22.18
C ILE A 263 -4.76 -12.96 23.35
N LEU A 264 -3.97 -13.19 24.41
CA LEU A 264 -4.46 -13.90 25.61
C LEU A 264 -5.54 -13.10 26.35
N SER A 265 -5.41 -11.78 26.45
CA SER A 265 -6.40 -10.93 27.12
C SER A 265 -7.77 -10.99 26.44
N ASP A 266 -7.79 -11.08 25.11
CA ASP A 266 -9.04 -11.19 24.35
C ASP A 266 -9.79 -12.49 24.67
N PHE A 267 -9.09 -13.61 24.84
CA PHE A 267 -9.70 -14.89 25.21
C PHE A 267 -10.32 -14.89 26.61
N ILE A 268 -9.81 -14.06 27.53
CA ILE A 268 -10.40 -13.94 28.88
C ILE A 268 -11.72 -13.17 28.81
N MET A 269 -11.75 -12.07 28.03
CA MET A 269 -12.92 -11.18 27.97
C MET A 269 -14.17 -11.85 27.39
N GLU A 270 -14.01 -12.86 26.53
CA GLU A 270 -15.14 -13.51 25.87
C GLU A 270 -15.82 -14.57 26.74
N ASP A 271 -15.04 -15.38 27.48
CA ASP A 271 -15.54 -16.63 28.08
C ASP A 271 -15.14 -16.86 29.56
N ASP A 272 -14.60 -15.85 30.27
CA ASP A 272 -14.11 -15.99 31.65
C ASP A 272 -13.15 -17.19 31.81
N ASN A 273 -12.25 -17.31 30.82
CA ASN A 273 -11.45 -18.51 30.61
C ASN A 273 -10.38 -18.71 31.70
N GLN A 274 -10.67 -19.62 32.63
CA GLN A 274 -9.79 -19.97 33.74
C GLN A 274 -8.44 -20.54 33.31
N GLU A 275 -8.38 -21.24 32.17
CA GLU A 275 -7.12 -21.80 31.67
C GLU A 275 -6.15 -20.69 31.26
N VAL A 276 -6.67 -19.67 30.57
CA VAL A 276 -5.89 -18.49 30.16
C VAL A 276 -5.48 -17.65 31.37
N LEU A 277 -6.35 -17.52 32.38
CA LEU A 277 -6.02 -16.84 33.64
C LEU A 277 -4.89 -17.55 34.40
N MET A 278 -4.97 -18.87 34.55
CA MET A 278 -3.91 -19.67 35.17
C MET A 278 -2.59 -19.56 34.40
N PHE A 279 -2.69 -19.53 33.07
CA PHE A 279 -1.53 -19.38 32.19
C PHE A 279 -0.84 -18.03 32.39
N LEU A 280 -1.59 -16.92 32.38
CA LEU A 280 -1.06 -15.58 32.65
C LEU A 280 -0.48 -15.45 34.06
N ASP A 281 -1.13 -16.04 35.08
CA ASP A 281 -0.57 -16.09 36.45
C ASP A 281 0.80 -16.80 36.44
N GLY A 282 0.91 -17.94 35.75
CA GLY A 282 2.18 -18.66 35.59
C GLY A 282 3.28 -17.83 34.93
N LEU A 283 2.94 -17.04 33.90
CA LEU A 283 3.89 -16.13 33.26
C LEU A 283 4.30 -14.96 34.17
N TYR A 284 3.36 -14.40 34.93
CA TYR A 284 3.64 -13.33 35.91
C TYR A 284 4.60 -13.79 37.01
N GLN A 285 4.39 -15.00 37.54
CA GLN A 285 5.26 -15.57 38.58
C GLN A 285 6.63 -16.01 38.05
N ASN A 286 6.84 -16.05 36.74
CA ASN A 286 8.11 -16.47 36.16
C ASN A 286 9.18 -15.37 36.36
N GLU A 287 10.28 -15.74 37.01
CA GLU A 287 11.40 -14.84 37.29
C GLU A 287 12.06 -14.28 36.03
N ASN A 288 12.01 -15.01 34.91
CA ASN A 288 12.62 -14.60 33.64
C ASN A 288 11.74 -13.65 32.82
N THR A 289 10.53 -13.35 33.27
CA THR A 289 9.64 -12.40 32.60
C THR A 289 10.10 -10.97 32.91
N ASP A 290 10.32 -10.18 31.86
CA ASP A 290 10.71 -8.78 31.97
C ASP A 290 9.62 -7.93 32.64
N GLU A 291 10.03 -6.81 33.22
CA GLU A 291 9.16 -5.94 34.02
C GLU A 291 7.99 -5.37 33.21
N PHE A 292 8.21 -5.02 31.95
CA PHE A 292 7.12 -4.57 31.07
C PHE A 292 6.07 -5.63 30.81
N SER A 293 6.51 -6.84 30.48
CA SER A 293 5.60 -7.94 30.24
C SER A 293 4.85 -8.29 31.54
N LYS A 294 5.52 -8.26 32.70
CA LYS A 294 4.86 -8.41 34.01
C LYS A 294 3.83 -7.31 34.28
N PHE A 295 4.14 -6.05 33.95
CA PHE A 295 3.20 -4.94 34.07
C PHE A 295 1.94 -5.15 33.22
N LEU A 296 2.09 -5.55 31.96
CA LEU A 296 0.96 -5.83 31.06
C LEU A 296 0.13 -7.02 31.53
N ILE A 297 0.77 -8.07 32.04
CA ILE A 297 0.07 -9.22 32.60
C ILE A 297 -0.69 -8.81 33.87
N ALA A 298 -0.08 -8.05 34.78
CA ALA A 298 -0.73 -7.55 35.99
C ALA A 298 -1.94 -6.66 35.66
N ASP A 299 -1.83 -5.76 34.67
CA ASP A 299 -2.97 -4.93 34.22
C ASP A 299 -4.11 -5.81 33.68
N THR A 300 -3.79 -6.85 32.92
CA THR A 300 -4.78 -7.80 32.40
C THR A 300 -5.44 -8.59 33.54
N LEU A 301 -4.66 -9.16 34.45
CA LEU A 301 -5.16 -9.96 35.57
C LEU A 301 -5.94 -9.14 36.60
N ASN A 302 -5.54 -7.90 36.89
CA ASN A 302 -6.25 -7.02 37.83
C ASN A 302 -7.61 -6.57 37.32
N ARG A 303 -7.80 -6.51 36.00
CA ARG A 303 -9.11 -6.19 35.40
C ARG A 303 -10.10 -7.34 35.47
N GLN A 304 -9.61 -8.58 35.53
CA GLN A 304 -10.40 -9.79 35.34
C GLN A 304 -10.52 -10.65 36.60
N SER A 305 -9.54 -10.57 37.49
CA SER A 305 -9.50 -11.35 38.73
C SER A 305 -9.86 -10.48 39.94
N SER A 306 -10.31 -11.13 41.02
CA SER A 306 -10.53 -10.49 42.32
C SER A 306 -9.24 -10.28 43.13
N ARG A 307 -8.08 -10.56 42.53
CA ARG A 307 -6.77 -10.52 43.18
C ARG A 307 -6.01 -9.30 42.67
N ASP A 308 -5.44 -8.53 43.59
CA ASP A 308 -4.56 -7.40 43.25
C ASP A 308 -3.13 -7.91 43.06
N TYR A 309 -2.70 -7.95 41.81
CA TYR A 309 -1.33 -8.17 41.37
C TYR A 309 -0.56 -6.84 41.44
N ASP A 310 0.64 -6.89 42.01
CA ASP A 310 1.51 -5.73 42.10
C ASP A 310 2.03 -5.34 40.72
N PHE A 311 2.08 -4.03 40.45
CA PHE A 311 2.77 -3.53 39.27
C PHE A 311 4.27 -3.43 39.56
N PRO A 312 5.14 -3.93 38.66
CA PRO A 312 6.57 -3.73 38.80
C PRO A 312 6.93 -2.25 38.59
N ASP A 313 7.98 -1.81 39.28
CA ASP A 313 8.52 -0.45 39.14
C ASP A 313 9.35 -0.34 37.86
N ILE A 314 8.75 0.20 36.80
CA ILE A 314 9.42 0.40 35.50
C ILE A 314 10.09 1.79 35.47
N SER A 315 11.36 1.84 35.09
CA SER A 315 12.11 3.09 34.99
C SER A 315 11.72 3.95 33.77
N ASP A 316 12.01 5.25 33.81
CA ASP A 316 11.74 6.16 32.69
C ASP A 316 12.49 5.75 31.41
N GLU A 317 13.72 5.23 31.53
CA GLU A 317 14.53 4.75 30.40
C GLU A 317 13.89 3.53 29.74
N GLU A 318 13.37 2.60 30.55
CA GLU A 318 12.59 1.46 30.08
C GLU A 318 11.32 1.93 29.36
N TRP A 319 10.62 2.95 29.89
CA TRP A 319 9.47 3.55 29.20
C TRP A 319 9.86 4.18 27.87
N GLU A 320 11.01 4.82 27.74
CA GLU A 320 11.47 5.33 26.46
C GLU A 320 11.74 4.21 25.44
N GLU A 321 12.33 3.08 25.86
CA GLU A 321 12.49 1.90 24.99
C GLU A 321 11.13 1.32 24.54
N TYR A 322 10.08 1.46 25.34
CA TYR A 322 8.72 1.02 25.00
C TYR A 322 8.06 1.86 23.89
N TYR A 323 8.35 3.16 23.84
CA TYR A 323 7.71 4.10 22.90
C TYR A 323 8.46 4.28 21.57
N LEU A 324 9.68 3.73 21.44
CA LEU A 324 10.52 3.80 20.24
C LEU A 324 10.24 2.67 19.23
#